data_AF-A0A0F2NKG0-F1
#
_entry.id   AF-A0A0F2NKG0-F1
#
_cell.length_a   1.000
_cell.length_b   1.000
_cell.length_c   1.000
_cell.angle_alpha   90.00
_cell.angle_beta   90.00
_cell.angle_gamma   90.00
#
_symmetry.space_group_name_H-M   'P 1'
#
loop_
_entity.id
_entity.type
_entity.pdbx_description
1 polymer ?
#
loop_
_entity_poly.entity_id
_entity_poly.type
_entity_poly.pdbx_seq_one_letter_code
_entity_poly.pdbx_strand_id
1 'polypeptide(L)'
;MTQDYDFRYRIIRAGDAETSGGDRPAEMIKKLWRSLLDVAIPCAGGEEIKIDGFKLLNNRDVLHGIFDVVSRSGTSRAADRGEEVIPRREGSPCFQNIHSTALYEPRIHLIKQLLETVLALVDLEKDGSTVDIDGFRLKNPGHWTVPSACDPAEIFEYAGSRCNCDCVFCYLKGEPSLPSLDFPRRTAAEEMEEIRTRLKYFSPQMKRSLFPGPGSTCEVLAHPHILEVLAELRLKTGSPFRLITNGASLAPEMISALAGLAPVYLDVSLNSASPLRRQRLMRDRKPEVAINALPLLKSARIPYSVVIVPWPLESEEEMLADLEGTVAYAAEHGAHLVQVSLPGYSRYFSRGGIFERDSLWRSLVSRVRELRKKYRYPIVVMPGIFEEFVSRPVKNAPEVIGVIKNSPAHFAGVRPGDIIGSIGGLVVRNRPQARDILSIFQQSDTKGLNMAVRREDRDLTLAVDLEQWTYPYSQVTDTHLGVVFMGTGLRVGYLERLKELIADHRAKEVLFLSSALVKPVFEQLLRQSFLFAGGQVSVQVAVPENRFFGGNIFMGDLLLVEDFIDCINEYVQKRKRKPDLVVIPSSPFNLSGWGRDLSGRCHLDIERTVGIPVEVLPCQTIYD
;
A
#
# COMPACT_ATOMS: atom_id res chain seq x y z
N MET A 1 -14.98 23.72 -33.86
CA MET A 1 -15.28 23.49 -32.43
C MET A 1 -16.58 22.73 -32.38
N THR A 2 -16.51 21.40 -32.26
CA THR A 2 -17.68 20.59 -31.90
C THR A 2 -17.91 20.84 -30.42
N GLN A 3 -18.98 21.56 -30.06
CA GLN A 3 -19.38 21.68 -28.66
C GLN A 3 -19.71 20.27 -28.17
N ASP A 4 -19.04 19.83 -27.10
CA ASP A 4 -19.37 18.59 -26.43
C ASP A 4 -20.83 18.59 -25.99
N TYR A 5 -21.44 17.40 -25.99
CA TYR A 5 -22.82 17.22 -25.56
C TYR A 5 -22.96 17.60 -24.09
N ASP A 6 -23.82 18.58 -23.80
CA ASP A 6 -24.01 19.11 -22.46
C ASP A 6 -24.94 18.18 -21.66
N PHE A 7 -24.36 17.36 -20.79
CA PHE A 7 -25.08 16.44 -19.91
C PHE A 7 -25.84 17.22 -18.83
N ARG A 8 -27.02 17.73 -19.17
CA ARG A 8 -27.91 18.43 -18.27
C ARG A 8 -28.91 17.46 -17.66
N TYR A 9 -28.74 17.18 -16.38
CA TYR A 9 -29.70 16.41 -15.61
C TYR A 9 -30.79 17.34 -15.08
N ARG A 10 -32.05 17.04 -15.40
CA ARG A 10 -33.18 17.81 -14.89
C ARG A 10 -33.23 17.61 -13.38
N ILE A 11 -32.96 18.66 -12.61
CA ILE A 11 -33.35 18.70 -11.20
C ILE A 11 -34.88 18.62 -11.21
N ILE A 12 -35.41 17.48 -10.74
CA ILE A 12 -36.84 17.34 -10.50
C ILE A 12 -37.15 18.28 -9.33
N ARG A 13 -37.64 19.47 -9.65
CA ARG A 13 -38.32 20.28 -8.64
C ARG A 13 -39.44 19.40 -8.12
N ALA A 14 -39.47 19.14 -6.80
CA ALA A 14 -40.63 18.55 -6.18
C ALA A 14 -41.83 19.46 -6.47
N GLY A 15 -42.57 19.11 -7.50
CA GLY A 15 -43.81 19.73 -7.93
C GLY A 15 -44.78 18.58 -8.14
N ASP A 16 -45.90 18.68 -7.43
CA ASP A 16 -47.04 17.75 -7.34
C ASP A 16 -47.07 16.83 -6.11
N ALA A 17 -46.34 17.16 -5.05
CA ALA A 17 -46.83 16.92 -3.70
C ALA A 17 -47.37 18.25 -3.17
N GLU A 18 -48.64 18.29 -2.79
CA GLU A 18 -49.29 19.45 -2.16
C GLU A 18 -48.35 20.10 -1.15
N THR A 19 -47.85 21.31 -1.47
CA THR A 19 -47.19 22.14 -0.47
C THR A 19 -48.27 22.65 0.47
N SER A 20 -48.61 21.85 1.48
CA SER A 20 -49.12 22.40 2.74
C SER A 20 -48.12 23.45 3.23
N GLY A 21 -48.61 24.55 3.82
CA GLY A 21 -47.82 25.74 4.19
C GLY A 21 -46.78 25.54 5.31
N GLY A 22 -45.96 24.49 5.21
CA GLY A 22 -44.90 24.14 6.16
C GLY A 22 -43.60 24.91 5.94
N ASP A 23 -42.80 24.97 6.99
CA ASP A 23 -41.47 25.57 7.05
C ASP A 23 -40.51 24.86 6.07
N ARG A 24 -40.21 25.53 4.93
CA ARG A 24 -39.36 24.98 3.85
C ARG A 24 -37.95 24.59 4.34
N PRO A 25 -37.26 25.41 5.15
CA PRO A 25 -36.07 24.99 5.89
C PRO A 25 -36.23 23.68 6.65
N ALA A 26 -37.29 23.50 7.44
CA ALA A 26 -37.53 22.27 8.20
C ALA A 26 -37.72 21.06 7.26
N GLU A 27 -38.47 21.20 6.17
CA GLU A 27 -38.66 20.12 5.18
C GLU A 27 -37.36 19.74 4.45
N MET A 28 -36.47 20.71 4.19
CA MET A 28 -35.14 20.44 3.65
C MET A 28 -34.31 19.60 4.63
N ILE A 29 -34.27 20.00 5.90
CA ILE A 29 -33.55 19.29 6.97
C ILE A 29 -34.12 17.88 7.18
N LYS A 30 -35.45 17.73 7.16
CA LYS A 30 -36.14 16.44 7.23
C LYS A 30 -35.71 15.49 6.11
N LYS A 31 -35.64 15.97 4.86
CA LYS A 31 -35.18 15.16 3.71
C LYS A 31 -33.70 14.78 3.80
N LEU A 32 -32.85 15.69 4.27
CA LEU A 32 -31.43 15.41 4.50
C LEU A 32 -31.25 14.35 5.58
N TRP A 33 -31.94 14.46 6.71
CA TRP A 33 -31.89 13.44 7.77
C TRP A 33 -32.37 12.08 7.30
N ARG A 34 -33.51 12.00 6.58
CA ARG A 34 -33.97 10.73 6.00
C ARG A 34 -32.88 10.08 5.14
N SER A 35 -32.27 10.86 4.26
CA SER A 35 -31.20 10.38 3.37
C SER A 35 -29.95 9.91 4.14
N LEU A 36 -29.58 10.61 5.22
CA LEU A 36 -28.45 10.22 6.08
C LEU A 36 -28.76 8.96 6.90
N LEU A 37 -29.98 8.83 7.44
CA LEU A 37 -30.44 7.67 8.21
C LEU A 37 -30.67 6.40 7.35
N ASP A 38 -30.72 6.54 6.03
CA ASP A 38 -30.73 5.41 5.11
C ASP A 38 -29.37 4.72 5.01
N VAL A 39 -28.27 5.44 5.29
CA VAL A 39 -26.90 4.93 5.15
C VAL A 39 -26.12 4.85 6.47
N ALA A 40 -26.48 5.67 7.47
CA ALA A 40 -25.81 5.77 8.76
C ALA A 40 -26.80 5.65 9.93
N ILE A 41 -26.32 5.18 11.08
CA ILE A 41 -27.09 5.15 12.32
C ILE A 41 -26.36 6.00 13.36
N PRO A 42 -26.97 7.07 13.89
CA PRO A 42 -26.39 7.89 14.95
C PRO A 42 -26.10 7.10 16.22
N CYS A 43 -25.06 7.53 16.95
CA CYS A 43 -24.60 6.91 18.19
C CYS A 43 -24.43 7.95 19.28
N ALA A 44 -24.65 7.55 20.54
CA ALA A 44 -24.31 8.33 21.73
C ALA A 44 -23.75 7.37 22.80
N GLY A 45 -22.54 7.63 23.29
CA GLY A 45 -21.88 6.80 24.30
C GLY A 45 -21.64 5.35 23.84
N GLY A 46 -21.57 5.10 22.53
CA GLY A 46 -21.45 3.76 21.93
C GLY A 46 -22.76 3.08 21.56
N GLU A 47 -23.90 3.59 22.03
CA GLU A 47 -25.22 2.98 21.80
C GLU A 47 -25.89 3.49 20.52
N GLU A 48 -26.71 2.63 19.89
CA GLU A 48 -27.52 3.06 18.74
C GLU A 48 -28.65 4.00 19.15
N ILE A 49 -28.69 5.18 18.54
CA ILE A 49 -29.77 6.13 18.75
C ILE A 49 -30.70 6.14 17.53
N LYS A 50 -31.94 5.74 17.76
CA LYS A 50 -33.02 5.83 16.78
C LYS A 50 -33.65 7.21 16.90
N ILE A 51 -33.29 8.09 15.98
CA ILE A 51 -33.84 9.45 15.92
C ILE A 51 -35.22 9.39 15.26
N ASP A 52 -36.22 9.96 15.91
CA ASP A 52 -37.61 10.05 15.43
C ASP A 52 -38.02 11.50 15.10
N GLY A 53 -37.35 12.49 15.70
CA GLY A 53 -37.62 13.90 15.49
C GLY A 53 -36.40 14.83 15.58
N PHE A 54 -36.61 16.10 15.26
CA PHE A 54 -35.66 17.18 15.51
C PHE A 54 -36.36 18.50 15.82
N LYS A 55 -35.66 19.39 16.50
CA LYS A 55 -36.06 20.77 16.78
C LYS A 55 -35.05 21.72 16.14
N LEU A 56 -35.49 22.78 15.48
CA LEU A 56 -34.57 23.77 14.94
C LEU A 56 -33.95 24.58 16.09
N LEU A 57 -32.65 24.87 16.03
CA LEU A 57 -31.98 25.63 17.10
C LEU A 57 -32.54 27.06 17.26
N ASN A 58 -33.07 27.63 16.19
CA ASN A 58 -33.73 28.94 16.20
C ASN A 58 -35.21 28.89 16.62
N ASN A 59 -35.79 27.69 16.79
CA ASN A 59 -37.16 27.47 17.20
C ASN A 59 -37.32 26.12 17.91
N ARG A 60 -36.87 26.07 19.17
CA ARG A 60 -36.81 24.83 19.97
C ARG A 60 -38.16 24.33 20.47
N ASP A 61 -39.22 25.12 20.28
CA ASP A 61 -40.57 24.78 20.75
C ASP A 61 -41.34 23.90 19.74
N VAL A 62 -40.88 23.84 18.49
CA VAL A 62 -41.54 23.06 17.43
C VAL A 62 -40.77 21.77 17.18
N LEU A 63 -41.46 20.64 17.36
CA LEU A 63 -40.94 19.32 17.04
C LEU A 63 -41.31 18.93 15.61
N HIS A 64 -40.30 18.55 14.81
CA HIS A 64 -40.47 18.04 13.45
C HIS A 64 -40.18 16.54 13.43
N GLY A 65 -41.21 15.72 13.19
CA GLY A 65 -41.04 14.27 13.02
C GLY A 65 -40.30 13.94 11.72
N ILE A 66 -39.26 13.11 11.82
CA ILE A 66 -38.46 12.67 10.68
C ILE A 66 -39.23 11.65 9.85
N PHE A 67 -39.83 10.65 10.47
CA PHE A 67 -40.62 9.64 9.79
C PHE A 67 -42.11 9.94 9.94
N ASP A 68 -42.89 9.66 8.90
CA ASP A 68 -44.33 9.84 8.97
C ASP A 68 -44.88 8.73 9.89
N VAL A 69 -45.49 9.13 11.01
CA VAL A 69 -45.92 8.21 12.07
C VAL A 69 -46.93 7.21 11.49
N VAL A 70 -46.51 5.96 11.28
CA VAL A 70 -47.46 4.86 11.19
C VAL A 70 -47.94 4.61 12.61
N SER A 71 -49.16 5.05 12.90
CA SER A 71 -49.88 4.85 14.15
C SER A 71 -49.73 3.41 14.64
N ARG A 72 -48.89 3.21 15.66
CA ARG A 72 -48.88 2.00 16.48
C ARG A 72 -49.43 2.35 17.86
N SER A 73 -50.73 2.15 17.99
CA SER A 73 -51.40 1.99 19.28
C SER A 73 -50.86 0.73 19.95
N GLY A 74 -50.27 0.86 21.13
CA GLY A 74 -49.80 -0.29 21.90
C GLY A 74 -49.10 0.14 23.19
N THR A 75 -49.91 0.44 24.20
CA THR A 75 -49.51 0.74 25.57
C THR A 75 -48.63 -0.34 26.19
N SER A 76 -47.56 0.05 26.90
CA SER A 76 -47.27 -0.52 28.23
C SER A 76 -46.56 0.51 29.12
N ARG A 77 -47.02 0.56 30.39
CA ARG A 77 -46.45 1.34 31.49
C ARG A 77 -45.54 0.43 32.32
N ALA A 78 -44.40 0.96 32.76
CA ALA A 78 -43.69 0.69 34.04
C ALA A 78 -42.25 1.19 33.87
N ALA A 79 -41.52 1.71 34.85
CA ALA A 79 -41.79 2.21 36.18
C ALA A 79 -40.55 3.04 36.56
N ASP A 80 -40.78 4.08 37.35
CA ASP A 80 -39.79 4.99 37.91
C ASP A 80 -38.90 4.25 38.94
N ARG A 81 -37.58 4.27 38.76
CA ARG A 81 -36.56 4.08 39.81
C ARG A 81 -35.29 4.83 39.42
N GLY A 82 -34.95 5.84 40.21
CA GLY A 82 -33.64 6.46 40.17
C GLY A 82 -32.55 5.51 40.66
N GLU A 83 -31.35 5.65 40.08
CA GLU A 83 -30.10 5.22 40.69
C GLU A 83 -28.93 5.99 40.04
N GLU A 84 -28.21 6.69 40.92
CA GLU A 84 -26.76 6.91 40.98
C GLU A 84 -25.95 7.18 39.70
N VAL A 85 -25.21 8.29 39.77
CA VAL A 85 -24.06 8.60 38.93
C VAL A 85 -22.99 7.52 39.13
N ILE A 86 -22.96 6.54 38.22
CA ILE A 86 -21.89 5.54 38.11
C ILE A 86 -20.63 6.25 37.57
N PRO A 87 -19.44 6.05 38.14
CA PRO A 87 -18.21 6.65 37.64
C PRO A 87 -17.90 6.16 36.23
N ARG A 88 -17.37 7.06 35.39
CA ARG A 88 -16.89 6.78 34.03
C ARG A 88 -16.10 5.45 34.00
N ARG A 89 -16.66 4.44 33.32
CA ARG A 89 -15.90 3.23 32.95
C ARG A 89 -14.74 3.64 32.06
N GLU A 90 -13.53 3.18 32.40
CA GLU A 90 -12.45 3.06 31.43
C GLU A 90 -12.94 2.15 30.28
N GLY A 91 -12.93 2.67 29.05
CA GLY A 91 -13.38 1.95 27.86
C GLY A 91 -14.50 2.64 27.08
N SER A 92 -14.38 3.94 26.78
CA SER A 92 -15.15 4.52 25.67
C SER A 92 -14.83 3.75 24.39
N PRO A 93 -15.83 3.40 23.55
CA PRO A 93 -15.57 2.74 22.29
C PRO A 93 -14.59 3.58 21.45
N CYS A 94 -13.52 2.96 20.99
CA CYS A 94 -12.54 3.64 20.16
C CYS A 94 -13.17 3.95 18.79
N PHE A 95 -13.50 5.22 18.52
CA PHE A 95 -13.96 5.62 17.20
C PHE A 95 -12.89 5.32 16.15
N GLN A 96 -13.35 4.86 14.97
CA GLN A 96 -12.49 4.72 13.81
C GLN A 96 -11.92 6.10 13.41
N ASN A 97 -10.68 6.11 12.92
CA ASN A 97 -10.04 7.34 12.49
C ASN A 97 -10.62 7.81 11.15
N ILE A 98 -11.33 8.94 11.17
CA ILE A 98 -11.98 9.47 9.97
C ILE A 98 -10.98 9.91 8.90
N HIS A 99 -9.76 10.31 9.27
CA HIS A 99 -8.74 10.73 8.31
C HIS A 99 -8.15 9.54 7.56
N SER A 100 -7.88 8.44 8.27
CA SER A 100 -7.49 7.16 7.64
C SER A 100 -8.61 6.66 6.71
N THR A 101 -9.86 6.74 7.19
CA THR A 101 -11.03 6.36 6.39
C THR A 101 -11.19 7.26 5.17
N ALA A 102 -10.96 8.57 5.29
CA ALA A 102 -11.10 9.52 4.18
C ALA A 102 -10.10 9.27 3.04
N LEU A 103 -8.95 8.67 3.35
CA LEU A 103 -7.99 8.25 2.33
C LEU A 103 -8.59 7.16 1.43
N TYR A 104 -9.17 6.11 2.02
CA TYR A 104 -9.63 4.92 1.27
C TYR A 104 -11.11 4.96 0.87
N GLU A 105 -11.93 5.68 1.64
CA GLU A 105 -13.38 5.79 1.47
C GLU A 105 -13.88 7.21 1.85
N PRO A 106 -13.62 8.22 1.00
CA PRO A 106 -13.97 9.62 1.25
C PRO A 106 -15.48 9.87 1.33
N ARG A 107 -16.33 8.94 0.86
CA ARG A 107 -17.79 9.09 1.00
C ARG A 107 -18.24 9.00 2.46
N ILE A 108 -17.54 8.24 3.31
CA ILE A 108 -17.82 8.19 4.75
C ILE A 108 -17.45 9.53 5.41
N HIS A 109 -16.36 10.16 4.98
CA HIS A 109 -16.00 11.50 5.44
C HIS A 109 -17.07 12.54 5.04
N LEU A 110 -17.61 12.45 3.81
CA LEU A 110 -18.72 13.29 3.37
C LEU A 110 -19.98 13.10 4.24
N ILE A 111 -20.33 11.85 4.58
CA ILE A 111 -21.44 11.57 5.50
C ILE A 111 -21.23 12.27 6.85
N LYS A 112 -20.01 12.17 7.42
CA LYS A 112 -19.68 12.87 8.66
C LYS A 112 -19.87 14.38 8.53
N GLN A 113 -19.34 14.99 7.48
CA GLN A 113 -19.47 16.44 7.26
C GLN A 113 -20.93 16.88 7.11
N LEU A 114 -21.75 16.08 6.41
CA LEU A 114 -23.18 16.35 6.27
C LEU A 114 -23.91 16.23 7.61
N LEU A 115 -23.61 15.20 8.41
CA LEU A 115 -24.14 15.06 9.77
C LEU A 115 -23.79 16.27 10.63
N GLU A 116 -22.52 16.67 10.68
CA GLU A 116 -22.07 17.84 11.45
C GLU A 116 -22.72 19.14 10.99
N THR A 117 -22.86 19.33 9.67
CA THR A 117 -23.51 20.50 9.10
C THR A 117 -24.98 20.58 9.51
N VAL A 118 -25.68 19.45 9.54
CA VAL A 118 -27.09 19.42 9.93
C VAL A 118 -27.25 19.58 11.45
N LEU A 119 -26.39 18.94 12.26
CA LEU A 119 -26.37 19.10 13.72
C LEU A 119 -26.08 20.53 14.17
N ALA A 120 -25.34 21.32 13.37
CA ALA A 120 -25.15 22.74 13.62
C ALA A 120 -26.44 23.58 13.52
N LEU A 121 -27.55 22.97 13.07
CA LEU A 121 -28.84 23.64 12.86
C LEU A 121 -29.96 23.08 13.73
N VAL A 122 -29.80 21.89 14.35
CA VAL A 122 -30.88 21.18 15.04
C VAL A 122 -30.46 20.54 16.36
N ASP A 123 -31.42 20.43 17.29
CA ASP A 123 -31.38 19.48 18.40
C ASP A 123 -32.11 18.20 17.96
N LEU A 124 -31.46 17.04 18.10
CA LEU A 124 -32.07 15.75 17.77
C LEU A 124 -32.94 15.22 18.89
N GLU A 125 -33.93 14.39 18.54
CA GLU A 125 -34.91 13.87 19.49
C GLU A 125 -35.07 12.35 19.35
N LYS A 126 -35.35 11.71 20.50
CA LYS A 126 -35.75 10.31 20.64
C LYS A 126 -36.79 10.21 21.76
N ASP A 127 -37.96 9.66 21.46
CA ASP A 127 -38.99 9.31 22.45
C ASP A 127 -39.37 10.46 23.41
N GLY A 128 -39.49 11.69 22.93
CA GLY A 128 -39.80 12.89 23.71
C GLY A 128 -38.58 13.71 24.15
N SER A 129 -37.37 13.14 24.08
CA SER A 129 -36.18 13.67 24.75
C SER A 129 -35.08 14.08 23.78
N THR A 130 -34.46 15.23 24.02
CA THR A 130 -33.28 15.66 23.25
C THR A 130 -32.11 14.70 23.49
N VAL A 131 -31.42 14.33 22.41
CA VAL A 131 -30.25 13.44 22.47
C VAL A 131 -29.05 14.08 21.79
N ASP A 132 -27.92 14.09 22.49
CA ASP A 132 -26.63 14.48 21.94
C ASP A 132 -25.95 13.26 21.33
N ILE A 133 -25.72 13.29 20.02
CA ILE A 133 -25.00 12.22 19.31
C ILE A 133 -23.51 12.56 19.23
N ASP A 134 -22.66 11.56 19.47
CA ASP A 134 -21.20 11.69 19.47
C ASP A 134 -20.53 10.92 18.32
N GLY A 135 -21.31 10.18 17.53
CA GLY A 135 -20.81 9.44 16.38
C GLY A 135 -21.90 8.83 15.51
N PHE A 136 -21.47 8.00 14.57
CA PHE A 136 -22.37 7.20 13.73
C PHE A 136 -21.70 5.87 13.33
N ARG A 137 -22.52 4.85 13.04
CA ARG A 137 -22.08 3.63 12.36
C ARG A 137 -22.68 3.54 10.97
N LEU A 138 -22.06 2.74 10.11
CA LEU A 138 -22.63 2.37 8.81
C LEU A 138 -23.78 1.39 9.02
N LYS A 139 -24.95 1.69 8.46
CA LYS A 139 -26.17 0.89 8.66
C LYS A 139 -26.04 -0.53 8.10
N ASN A 140 -25.40 -0.67 6.93
CA ASN A 140 -25.12 -1.97 6.33
C ASN A 140 -23.70 -1.97 5.74
N PRO A 141 -22.71 -2.56 6.44
CA PRO A 141 -21.33 -2.66 5.95
C PRO A 141 -21.22 -3.34 4.57
N GLY A 142 -22.17 -4.20 4.19
CA GLY A 142 -22.17 -4.86 2.87
C GLY A 142 -22.28 -3.88 1.70
N HIS A 143 -22.90 -2.72 1.89
CA HIS A 143 -22.99 -1.65 0.88
C HIS A 143 -21.63 -0.95 0.64
N TRP A 144 -20.67 -1.16 1.55
CA TRP A 144 -19.36 -0.51 1.56
C TRP A 144 -18.24 -1.46 1.15
N THR A 145 -18.59 -2.59 0.54
CA THR A 145 -17.61 -3.45 -0.11
C THR A 145 -17.13 -2.82 -1.41
N VAL A 146 -15.83 -2.90 -1.69
CA VAL A 146 -15.17 -2.37 -2.87
C VAL A 146 -14.58 -3.51 -3.72
N PRO A 147 -14.37 -3.31 -5.03
CA PRO A 147 -13.56 -4.23 -5.83
C PRO A 147 -12.20 -4.45 -5.18
N SER A 148 -11.79 -5.70 -5.04
CA SER A 148 -10.56 -6.07 -4.33
C SER A 148 -9.94 -7.30 -5.00
N ALA A 149 -8.61 -7.38 -4.94
CA ALA A 149 -7.88 -8.58 -5.36
C ALA A 149 -8.09 -9.75 -4.38
N CYS A 150 -8.66 -9.45 -3.20
CA CYS A 150 -8.86 -10.34 -2.08
C CYS A 150 -7.53 -10.97 -1.65
N ASP A 151 -6.53 -10.11 -1.49
CA ASP A 151 -5.26 -10.52 -0.89
C ASP A 151 -5.52 -10.87 0.59
N PRO A 152 -5.06 -12.04 1.08
CA PRO A 152 -5.14 -12.39 2.50
C PRO A 152 -4.66 -11.30 3.46
N ALA A 153 -3.70 -10.45 3.05
CA ALA A 153 -3.19 -9.33 3.83
C ALA A 153 -4.27 -8.30 4.19
N GLU A 154 -5.32 -8.15 3.36
CA GLU A 154 -6.47 -7.27 3.64
C GLU A 154 -7.21 -7.63 4.93
N ILE A 155 -6.94 -8.81 5.50
CA ILE A 155 -7.54 -9.30 6.74
C ILE A 155 -6.51 -9.34 7.87
N PHE A 156 -5.41 -10.06 7.72
CA PHE A 156 -4.50 -10.28 8.84
C PHE A 156 -3.67 -9.05 9.22
N GLU A 157 -3.53 -8.04 8.35
CA GLU A 157 -2.80 -6.81 8.71
C GLU A 157 -3.47 -6.03 9.86
N TYR A 158 -4.78 -6.19 10.05
CA TYR A 158 -5.49 -5.60 11.20
C TYR A 158 -5.07 -6.20 12.55
N ALA A 159 -4.36 -7.34 12.55
CA ALA A 159 -3.75 -7.91 13.74
C ALA A 159 -2.42 -7.24 14.12
N GLY A 160 -1.83 -6.42 13.23
CA GLY A 160 -0.52 -5.82 13.39
C GLY A 160 -0.53 -4.45 14.10
N SER A 161 -1.31 -4.26 15.16
CA SER A 161 -1.32 -2.99 15.91
C SER A 161 -0.19 -2.85 16.94
N ARG A 162 0.61 -3.90 17.12
CA ARG A 162 1.63 -4.01 18.18
C ARG A 162 2.89 -4.67 17.66
N CYS A 163 3.99 -4.41 18.34
CA CYS A 163 5.29 -4.99 18.04
C CYS A 163 5.91 -5.60 19.30
N ASN A 164 6.63 -6.71 19.12
CA ASN A 164 7.43 -7.37 20.16
C ASN A 164 8.95 -7.10 20.00
N CYS A 165 9.33 -6.22 19.08
CA CYS A 165 10.68 -5.66 18.91
C CYS A 165 10.62 -4.12 18.96
N ASP A 166 11.77 -3.47 19.17
CA ASP A 166 11.91 -2.00 19.22
C ASP A 166 13.09 -1.52 18.37
N CYS A 167 13.05 -1.82 17.06
CA CYS A 167 14.18 -1.63 16.16
C CYS A 167 14.67 -0.18 16.09
N VAL A 168 15.98 0.02 16.11
CA VAL A 168 16.63 1.34 16.06
C VAL A 168 16.48 2.04 14.71
N PHE A 169 15.98 1.34 13.68
CA PHE A 169 15.73 1.86 12.33
C PHE A 169 14.27 1.70 11.91
N CYS A 170 13.37 1.43 12.87
CA CYS A 170 11.96 1.18 12.57
C CYS A 170 11.33 2.39 11.86
N TYR A 171 10.74 2.17 10.68
CA TYR A 171 10.13 3.24 9.90
C TYR A 171 8.96 3.91 10.64
N LEU A 172 8.23 3.17 11.47
CA LEU A 172 7.13 3.69 12.31
C LEU A 172 7.60 4.80 13.27
N LYS A 173 8.86 4.77 13.73
CA LYS A 173 9.44 5.85 14.55
C LYS A 173 9.69 7.13 13.75
N GLY A 174 9.83 6.99 12.44
CA GLY A 174 10.00 8.08 11.48
C GLY A 174 8.71 8.44 10.76
N GLU A 175 7.58 7.89 11.17
CA GLU A 175 6.30 8.20 10.56
C GLU A 175 5.86 9.62 10.94
N PRO A 176 5.52 10.48 9.98
CA PRO A 176 4.91 11.77 10.30
C PRO A 176 3.63 11.57 11.10
N SER A 177 3.28 12.53 11.96
CA SER A 177 1.96 12.59 12.62
C SER A 177 0.86 12.98 11.63
N LEU A 178 0.69 12.16 10.58
CA LEU A 178 -0.39 12.26 9.62
C LEU A 178 -1.60 11.53 10.21
N PRO A 179 -2.73 12.23 10.45
CA PRO A 179 -3.93 11.59 10.95
C PRO A 179 -4.44 10.45 10.04
N SER A 180 -4.09 10.45 8.75
CA SER A 180 -4.43 9.39 7.79
C SER A 180 -3.69 8.08 8.01
N LEU A 181 -2.56 8.09 8.73
CA LEU A 181 -1.75 6.90 8.98
C LEU A 181 -1.84 6.40 10.44
N ASP A 182 -2.49 7.18 11.31
CA ASP A 182 -2.68 6.84 12.72
C ASP A 182 -3.56 5.59 12.90
N PHE A 183 -3.02 4.59 13.59
CA PHE A 183 -3.74 3.41 14.04
C PHE A 183 -4.58 3.75 15.29
N PRO A 184 -5.88 3.39 15.34
CA PRO A 184 -6.65 3.48 16.57
C PRO A 184 -6.06 2.52 17.61
N ARG A 185 -5.91 3.00 18.86
CA ARG A 185 -5.48 2.16 19.98
C ARG A 185 -6.62 1.24 20.37
N ARG A 186 -6.56 -0.01 19.91
CA ARG A 186 -7.54 -1.05 20.18
C ARG A 186 -6.95 -2.13 21.07
N THR A 187 -7.82 -2.74 21.86
CA THR A 187 -7.53 -3.99 22.55
C THR A 187 -7.51 -5.15 21.56
N ALA A 188 -6.89 -6.27 21.93
CA ALA A 188 -6.92 -7.50 21.12
C ALA A 188 -8.34 -8.00 20.85
N ALA A 189 -9.29 -7.75 21.77
CA ALA A 189 -10.69 -8.14 21.60
C ALA A 189 -11.38 -7.30 20.51
N GLU A 190 -11.23 -5.98 20.55
CA GLU A 190 -11.79 -5.07 19.54
C GLU A 190 -11.20 -5.34 18.14
N GLU A 191 -9.91 -5.64 18.05
CA GLU A 191 -9.26 -6.04 16.80
C GLU A 191 -9.87 -7.33 16.24
N MET A 192 -10.10 -8.33 17.09
CA MET A 192 -10.76 -9.57 16.68
C MET A 192 -12.20 -9.34 16.20
N GLU A 193 -12.95 -8.45 16.83
CA GLU A 193 -14.30 -8.09 16.39
C GLU A 193 -14.29 -7.43 15.00
N GLU A 194 -13.33 -6.53 14.75
CA GLU A 194 -13.15 -5.94 13.41
C GLU A 194 -12.72 -6.98 12.38
N ILE A 195 -11.74 -7.83 12.70
CA ILE A 195 -11.26 -8.88 11.79
C ILE A 195 -12.39 -9.85 11.43
N ARG A 196 -13.20 -10.29 12.39
CA ARG A 196 -14.36 -11.16 12.13
C ARG A 196 -15.38 -10.46 11.23
N THR A 197 -15.61 -9.17 11.44
CA THR A 197 -16.46 -8.37 10.56
C THR A 197 -15.89 -8.33 9.14
N ARG A 198 -14.60 -8.10 8.97
CA ARG A 198 -13.94 -8.11 7.66
C ARG A 198 -14.00 -9.48 6.99
N LEU A 199 -13.72 -10.56 7.71
CA LEU A 199 -13.85 -11.95 7.24
C LEU A 199 -15.27 -12.29 6.76
N LYS A 200 -16.31 -11.72 7.40
CA LYS A 200 -17.70 -11.88 6.96
C LYS A 200 -17.94 -11.30 5.56
N TYR A 201 -17.31 -10.17 5.24
CA TYR A 201 -17.48 -9.45 3.97
C TYR A 201 -16.36 -9.68 2.95
N PHE A 202 -15.34 -10.46 3.32
CA PHE A 202 -14.28 -10.90 2.44
C PHE A 202 -14.78 -12.02 1.52
N SER A 203 -14.87 -11.74 0.22
CA SER A 203 -15.38 -12.67 -0.78
C SER A 203 -14.45 -12.75 -2.00
N PRO A 204 -13.50 -13.69 -1.98
CA PRO A 204 -12.62 -13.97 -3.13
C PRO A 204 -13.39 -14.33 -4.40
N GLN A 205 -14.51 -15.04 -4.27
CA GLN A 205 -15.35 -15.45 -5.41
C GLN A 205 -15.97 -14.24 -6.11
N MET A 206 -16.42 -13.25 -5.32
CA MET A 206 -17.00 -12.02 -5.85
C MET A 206 -15.95 -10.94 -6.14
N LYS A 207 -14.68 -11.17 -5.78
CA LYS A 207 -13.58 -10.18 -5.83
C LYS A 207 -13.93 -8.87 -5.11
N ARG A 208 -14.48 -9.01 -3.90
CA ARG A 208 -14.91 -7.89 -3.06
C ARG A 208 -14.49 -8.09 -1.61
N SER A 209 -14.13 -6.98 -0.98
CA SER A 209 -13.78 -6.88 0.45
C SER A 209 -14.31 -5.55 0.99
N LEU A 210 -14.26 -5.33 2.30
CA LEU A 210 -14.48 -4.00 2.87
C LEU A 210 -13.35 -3.05 2.47
N PHE A 211 -13.64 -1.76 2.46
CA PHE A 211 -12.62 -0.73 2.23
C PHE A 211 -11.42 -0.92 3.20
N PRO A 212 -10.19 -0.66 2.72
CA PRO A 212 -9.00 -0.74 3.55
C PRO A 212 -8.92 0.44 4.52
N GLY A 213 -8.10 0.26 5.54
CA GLY A 213 -7.79 1.26 6.55
C GLY A 213 -6.96 0.69 7.70
N PRO A 214 -5.99 -0.24 7.47
CA PRO A 214 -5.18 -0.70 8.59
C PRO A 214 -4.38 0.49 9.14
N GLY A 215 -3.80 1.34 8.29
CA GLY A 215 -2.78 2.31 8.70
C GLY A 215 -1.40 1.64 8.61
N SER A 216 -0.45 2.06 9.42
CA SER A 216 0.90 1.50 9.42
C SER A 216 1.05 0.26 10.32
N THR A 217 1.13 -0.90 9.67
CA THR A 217 1.16 -2.23 10.30
C THR A 217 2.50 -2.51 10.98
N CYS A 218 2.44 -3.03 12.21
CA CYS A 218 3.54 -3.51 13.04
C CYS A 218 3.81 -5.03 12.81
N GLU A 219 3.83 -5.85 13.88
CA GLU A 219 4.12 -7.29 13.82
C GLU A 219 2.82 -8.10 13.94
N VAL A 220 2.37 -8.69 12.84
CA VAL A 220 1.13 -9.48 12.81
C VAL A 220 1.22 -10.74 13.68
N LEU A 221 2.39 -11.39 13.76
CA LEU A 221 2.59 -12.59 14.58
C LEU A 221 2.70 -12.30 16.09
N ALA A 222 2.66 -11.04 16.50
CA ALA A 222 2.59 -10.65 17.91
C ALA A 222 1.15 -10.63 18.44
N HIS A 223 0.14 -10.76 17.57
CA HIS A 223 -1.25 -10.80 17.99
C HIS A 223 -1.60 -12.14 18.68
N PRO A 224 -2.21 -12.13 19.88
CA PRO A 224 -2.47 -13.36 20.64
C PRO A 224 -3.39 -14.35 19.94
N HIS A 225 -4.26 -13.87 19.04
CA HIS A 225 -5.22 -14.69 18.28
C HIS A 225 -4.83 -14.86 16.80
N ILE A 226 -3.58 -14.56 16.40
CA ILE A 226 -3.20 -14.59 14.98
C ILE A 226 -3.47 -15.95 14.31
N LEU A 227 -3.25 -17.06 15.01
CA LEU A 227 -3.50 -18.39 14.46
C LEU A 227 -5.00 -18.67 14.21
N GLU A 228 -5.88 -18.14 15.06
CA GLU A 228 -7.34 -18.19 14.87
C GLU A 228 -7.72 -17.42 13.60
N VAL A 229 -7.20 -16.20 13.44
CA VAL A 229 -7.43 -15.35 12.26
C VAL A 229 -6.99 -16.06 10.97
N LEU A 230 -5.77 -16.59 10.95
CA LEU A 230 -5.23 -17.27 9.76
C LEU A 230 -5.99 -18.55 9.44
N ALA A 231 -6.44 -19.30 10.46
CA ALA A 231 -7.26 -20.49 10.26
C ALA A 231 -8.63 -20.14 9.66
N GLU A 232 -9.33 -19.14 10.20
CA GLU A 232 -10.61 -18.68 9.65
C GLU A 232 -10.46 -18.13 8.22
N LEU A 233 -9.38 -17.39 7.95
CA LEU A 233 -9.09 -16.87 6.62
C LEU A 233 -8.80 -17.99 5.61
N ARG A 234 -8.11 -19.06 6.02
CA ARG A 234 -7.80 -20.20 5.14
C ARG A 234 -9.07 -20.93 4.69
N LEU A 235 -10.13 -20.92 5.49
CA LEU A 235 -11.45 -21.44 5.08
C LEU A 235 -12.09 -20.62 3.95
N LYS A 236 -11.68 -19.37 3.77
CA LYS A 236 -12.21 -18.45 2.74
C LYS A 236 -11.39 -18.46 1.45
N THR A 237 -10.07 -18.70 1.53
CA THR A 237 -9.17 -18.57 0.39
C THR A 237 -8.02 -19.58 0.38
N GLY A 238 -7.71 -20.09 -0.82
CA GLY A 238 -6.54 -20.91 -1.11
C GLY A 238 -5.28 -20.10 -1.46
N SER A 239 -5.37 -18.77 -1.56
CA SER A 239 -4.23 -17.91 -1.89
C SER A 239 -3.09 -18.04 -0.87
N PRO A 240 -1.82 -17.92 -1.27
CA PRO A 240 -0.70 -17.94 -0.34
C PRO A 240 -0.81 -16.88 0.76
N PHE A 241 -0.47 -17.25 1.99
CA PHE A 241 -0.26 -16.27 3.06
C PHE A 241 1.19 -15.80 3.00
N ARG A 242 1.41 -14.58 2.50
CA ARG A 242 2.72 -13.92 2.54
C ARG A 242 2.79 -13.05 3.79
N LEU A 243 3.52 -13.51 4.81
CA LEU A 243 3.59 -12.85 6.11
C LEU A 243 4.96 -12.19 6.29
N ILE A 244 4.96 -10.91 6.65
CA ILE A 244 6.16 -10.20 7.07
C ILE A 244 6.29 -10.34 8.59
N THR A 245 7.46 -10.74 9.07
CA THR A 245 7.71 -10.91 10.50
C THR A 245 9.13 -10.54 10.89
N ASN A 246 9.30 -9.97 12.07
CA ASN A 246 10.58 -9.77 12.72
C ASN A 246 11.20 -11.08 13.24
N GLY A 247 10.42 -12.16 13.31
CA GLY A 247 10.89 -13.50 13.69
C GLY A 247 10.86 -13.82 15.18
N ALA A 248 10.59 -12.85 16.07
CA ALA A 248 10.60 -13.05 17.52
C ALA A 248 9.48 -14.00 18.01
N SER A 249 8.43 -14.21 17.22
CA SER A 249 7.35 -15.16 17.50
C SER A 249 7.53 -16.52 16.81
N LEU A 250 8.60 -16.73 16.02
CA LEU A 250 8.81 -17.96 15.23
C LEU A 250 9.39 -19.12 16.07
N ALA A 251 8.77 -19.39 17.21
CA ALA A 251 9.06 -20.60 17.99
C ALA A 251 8.62 -21.87 17.24
N PRO A 252 9.12 -23.06 17.62
CA PRO A 252 8.76 -24.32 16.97
C PRO A 252 7.25 -24.55 16.83
N GLU A 253 6.47 -24.17 17.84
CA GLU A 253 5.01 -24.32 17.86
C GLU A 253 4.33 -23.44 16.82
N MET A 254 4.78 -22.18 16.68
CA MET A 254 4.29 -21.24 15.67
C MET A 254 4.62 -21.74 14.26
N ILE A 255 5.86 -22.21 14.03
CA ILE A 255 6.28 -22.74 12.73
C ILE A 255 5.44 -23.97 12.36
N SER A 256 5.19 -24.87 13.31
CA SER A 256 4.33 -26.05 13.11
C SER A 256 2.90 -25.64 12.74
N ALA A 257 2.33 -24.65 13.44
CA ALA A 257 1.00 -24.14 13.13
C ALA A 257 0.93 -23.49 11.73
N LEU A 258 1.93 -22.67 11.36
CA LEU A 258 2.03 -22.07 10.02
C LEU A 258 2.19 -23.13 8.92
N ALA A 259 2.95 -24.20 9.16
CA ALA A 259 3.07 -25.31 8.21
C ALA A 259 1.71 -25.98 7.94
N GLY A 260 0.86 -26.10 8.97
CA GLY A 260 -0.53 -26.58 8.84
C GLY A 260 -1.46 -25.66 8.03
N LEU A 261 -1.05 -24.42 7.77
CA LEU A 261 -1.81 -23.40 7.03
C LEU A 261 -1.31 -23.19 5.59
N ALA A 262 -0.44 -24.08 5.09
CA ALA A 262 0.11 -24.01 3.74
C ALA A 262 -0.98 -23.76 2.67
N PRO A 263 -0.68 -22.98 1.60
CA PRO A 263 0.61 -22.37 1.28
C PRO A 263 0.92 -21.09 2.08
N VAL A 264 2.10 -21.04 2.68
CA VAL A 264 2.63 -19.89 3.46
C VAL A 264 4.01 -19.52 2.92
N TYR A 265 4.31 -18.23 2.87
CA TYR A 265 5.62 -17.68 2.57
C TYR A 265 5.96 -16.62 3.62
N LEU A 266 7.18 -16.63 4.16
CA LEU A 266 7.60 -15.66 5.18
C LEU A 266 8.67 -14.69 4.65
N ASP A 267 8.47 -13.40 4.87
CA ASP A 267 9.54 -12.40 4.75
C ASP A 267 10.09 -12.11 6.16
N VAL A 268 11.20 -12.77 6.50
CA VAL A 268 11.79 -12.73 7.85
C VAL A 268 12.79 -11.58 7.95
N SER A 269 12.43 -10.53 8.69
CA SER A 269 13.30 -9.39 9.01
C SER A 269 14.35 -9.79 10.05
N LEU A 270 15.34 -10.58 9.61
CA LEU A 270 16.40 -11.10 10.46
C LEU A 270 17.37 -9.98 10.89
N ASN A 271 17.72 -9.08 9.96
CA ASN A 271 18.64 -7.95 10.10
C ASN A 271 20.08 -8.25 10.58
N SER A 272 20.28 -9.23 11.45
CA SER A 272 21.58 -9.74 11.85
C SER A 272 21.44 -11.19 12.34
N ALA A 273 22.35 -12.07 11.90
CA ALA A 273 22.49 -13.42 12.43
C ALA A 273 23.34 -13.48 13.72
N SER A 274 23.88 -12.34 14.18
CA SER A 274 24.59 -12.23 15.46
C SER A 274 23.60 -11.91 16.59
N PRO A 275 23.46 -12.76 17.63
CA PRO A 275 22.55 -12.49 18.73
C PRO A 275 22.80 -11.14 19.40
N LEU A 276 24.09 -10.79 19.64
CA LEU A 276 24.48 -9.54 20.27
C LEU A 276 24.08 -8.33 19.42
N ARG A 277 24.37 -8.38 18.12
CA ARG A 277 24.07 -7.25 17.23
C ARG A 277 22.59 -7.12 16.95
N ARG A 278 21.87 -8.23 16.76
CA ARG A 278 20.40 -8.24 16.67
C ARG A 278 19.75 -7.65 17.92
N GLN A 279 20.24 -7.99 19.11
CA GLN A 279 19.76 -7.38 20.35
C GLN A 279 19.97 -5.85 20.36
N ARG A 280 21.07 -5.33 19.83
CA ARG A 280 21.30 -3.87 19.73
C ARG A 280 20.41 -3.21 18.66
N LEU A 281 20.33 -3.82 17.48
CA LEU A 281 19.62 -3.30 16.32
C LEU A 281 18.10 -3.36 16.48
N MET A 282 17.58 -4.47 16.99
CA MET A 282 16.14 -4.73 17.06
C MET A 282 15.57 -4.61 18.47
N ARG A 283 16.44 -4.45 19.50
CA ARG A 283 16.06 -4.55 20.92
C ARG A 283 15.29 -5.83 21.22
N ASP A 284 15.60 -6.88 20.45
CA ASP A 284 15.01 -8.19 20.59
C ASP A 284 15.47 -8.81 21.91
N ARG A 285 14.51 -9.22 22.73
CA ARG A 285 14.77 -9.80 24.05
C ARG A 285 15.30 -11.23 23.96
N LYS A 286 14.98 -11.94 22.87
CA LYS A 286 15.35 -13.33 22.62
C LYS A 286 15.80 -13.52 21.16
N PRO A 287 16.94 -12.92 20.76
CA PRO A 287 17.43 -12.96 19.38
C PRO A 287 17.55 -14.39 18.81
N GLU A 288 17.85 -15.35 19.68
CA GLU A 288 18.00 -16.76 19.34
C GLU A 288 16.74 -17.38 18.73
N VAL A 289 15.53 -16.90 19.07
CA VAL A 289 14.28 -17.44 18.50
C VAL A 289 14.24 -17.17 17.00
N ALA A 290 14.47 -15.93 16.59
CA ALA A 290 14.43 -15.55 15.17
C ALA A 290 15.61 -16.15 14.39
N ILE A 291 16.80 -16.23 14.98
CA ILE A 291 17.98 -16.82 14.34
C ILE A 291 17.76 -18.33 14.12
N ASN A 292 17.35 -19.05 15.17
CA ASN A 292 17.12 -20.49 15.09
C ASN A 292 15.86 -20.87 14.30
N ALA A 293 14.98 -19.92 13.97
CA ALA A 293 13.83 -20.17 13.13
C ALA A 293 14.22 -20.62 11.71
N LEU A 294 15.31 -20.12 11.14
CA LEU A 294 15.73 -20.42 9.76
C LEU A 294 15.90 -21.94 9.47
N PRO A 295 16.69 -22.70 10.26
CA PRO A 295 16.76 -24.16 10.09
C PRO A 295 15.43 -24.87 10.35
N LEU A 296 14.57 -24.35 11.24
CA LEU A 296 13.25 -24.92 11.52
C LEU A 296 12.29 -24.72 10.34
N LEU A 297 12.27 -23.53 9.74
CA LEU A 297 11.50 -23.22 8.53
C LEU A 297 11.91 -24.12 7.37
N LYS A 298 13.21 -24.31 7.17
CA LYS A 298 13.76 -25.26 6.18
C LYS A 298 13.27 -26.67 6.42
N SER A 299 13.29 -27.13 7.67
CA SER A 299 12.84 -28.48 8.06
C SER A 299 11.34 -28.66 7.84
N ALA A 300 10.55 -27.63 8.13
CA ALA A 300 9.11 -27.57 7.87
C ALA A 300 8.76 -27.32 6.39
N ARG A 301 9.76 -27.12 5.52
CA ARG A 301 9.60 -26.78 4.08
C ARG A 301 8.76 -25.53 3.83
N ILE A 302 8.74 -24.57 4.75
CA ILE A 302 8.10 -23.26 4.54
C ILE A 302 9.08 -22.38 3.76
N PRO A 303 8.76 -21.90 2.55
CA PRO A 303 9.61 -20.97 1.82
C PRO A 303 9.67 -19.62 2.55
N TYR A 304 10.85 -19.01 2.62
CA TYR A 304 11.04 -17.74 3.31
C TYR A 304 12.15 -16.90 2.69
N SER A 305 12.02 -15.57 2.65
CA SER A 305 13.14 -14.65 2.42
C SER A 305 13.76 -14.21 3.74
N VAL A 306 15.01 -13.76 3.67
CA VAL A 306 15.66 -13.02 4.74
C VAL A 306 15.75 -11.55 4.32
N VAL A 307 15.17 -10.66 5.11
CA VAL A 307 15.21 -9.21 4.91
C VAL A 307 16.20 -8.59 5.89
N ILE A 308 17.09 -7.75 5.36
CA ILE A 308 18.15 -7.07 6.09
C ILE A 308 18.08 -5.57 5.78
N VAL A 309 18.01 -4.74 6.81
CA VAL A 309 18.29 -3.31 6.74
C VAL A 309 19.69 -3.09 7.31
N PRO A 310 20.73 -2.92 6.48
CA PRO A 310 22.08 -2.67 6.96
C PRO A 310 22.13 -1.26 7.57
N TRP A 311 21.94 -1.18 8.89
CA TRP A 311 21.96 0.08 9.62
C TRP A 311 23.36 0.32 10.23
N PRO A 312 24.00 1.47 9.96
CA PRO A 312 25.36 1.76 10.44
C PRO A 312 25.34 2.24 11.90
N LEU A 313 24.94 1.37 12.83
CA LEU A 313 24.80 1.71 14.25
C LEU A 313 26.16 2.02 14.91
N GLU A 314 27.15 1.15 14.75
CA GLU A 314 28.50 1.32 15.30
C GLU A 314 29.46 1.94 14.27
N SER A 315 29.63 1.28 13.13
CA SER A 315 30.45 1.76 12.01
C SER A 315 29.97 1.12 10.70
N GLU A 316 30.37 1.71 9.57
CA GLU A 316 30.11 1.14 8.25
C GLU A 316 30.81 -0.24 8.08
N GLU A 317 32.02 -0.40 8.63
CA GLU A 317 32.77 -1.66 8.55
C GLU A 317 32.07 -2.80 9.29
N GLU A 318 31.65 -2.58 10.53
CA GLU A 318 30.92 -3.59 11.32
C GLU A 318 29.57 -3.94 10.67
N MET A 319 28.88 -2.95 10.11
CA MET A 319 27.63 -3.15 9.38
C MET A 319 27.85 -4.03 8.13
N LEU A 320 28.91 -3.78 7.35
CA LEU A 320 29.22 -4.57 6.15
C LEU A 320 29.65 -5.99 6.50
N ALA A 321 30.43 -6.18 7.57
CA ALA A 321 30.82 -7.50 8.07
C ALA A 321 29.61 -8.32 8.55
N ASP A 322 28.69 -7.68 9.28
CA ASP A 322 27.44 -8.33 9.72
C ASP A 322 26.50 -8.66 8.56
N LEU A 323 26.39 -7.78 7.56
CA LEU A 323 25.65 -8.06 6.33
C LEU A 323 26.17 -9.34 5.67
N GLU A 324 27.49 -9.47 5.53
CA GLU A 324 28.12 -10.66 4.95
C GLU A 324 27.86 -11.92 5.79
N GLY A 325 28.04 -11.85 7.11
CA GLY A 325 27.77 -12.97 8.02
C GLY A 325 26.30 -13.41 7.98
N THR A 326 25.37 -12.45 7.92
CA THR A 326 23.92 -12.73 7.87
C THR A 326 23.51 -13.31 6.52
N VAL A 327 24.07 -12.82 5.41
CA VAL A 327 23.88 -13.40 4.07
C VAL A 327 24.39 -14.84 4.01
N ALA A 328 25.59 -15.09 4.57
CA ALA A 328 26.16 -16.44 4.63
C ALA A 328 25.25 -17.40 5.39
N TYR A 329 24.77 -16.98 6.56
CA TYR A 329 23.85 -17.75 7.40
C TYR A 329 22.52 -18.05 6.66
N ALA A 330 21.92 -17.04 6.03
CA ALA A 330 20.69 -17.21 5.25
C ALA A 330 20.86 -18.21 4.09
N ALA A 331 21.99 -18.14 3.36
CA ALA A 331 22.29 -19.05 2.26
C ALA A 331 22.50 -20.50 2.74
N GLU A 332 23.19 -20.69 3.87
CA GLU A 332 23.40 -22.00 4.50
C GLU A 332 22.08 -22.68 4.90
N HIS A 333 21.17 -21.90 5.48
CA HIS A 333 19.87 -22.38 5.94
C HIS A 333 18.78 -22.37 4.85
N GLY A 334 19.15 -22.12 3.59
CA GLY A 334 18.28 -22.32 2.44
C GLY A 334 17.12 -21.33 2.36
N ALA A 335 17.35 -20.08 2.72
CA ALA A 335 16.41 -18.98 2.47
C ALA A 335 16.09 -18.88 0.97
N HIS A 336 14.84 -18.69 0.57
CA HIS A 336 14.45 -18.50 -0.82
C HIS A 336 15.31 -17.42 -1.53
N LEU A 337 15.47 -16.25 -0.90
CA LEU A 337 16.39 -15.19 -1.30
C LEU A 337 16.77 -14.31 -0.12
N VAL A 338 17.78 -13.45 -0.29
CA VAL A 338 18.10 -12.38 0.65
C VAL A 338 17.73 -11.02 0.05
N GLN A 339 16.95 -10.23 0.77
CA GLN A 339 16.64 -8.85 0.44
C GLN A 339 17.46 -7.91 1.33
N VAL A 340 18.18 -6.99 0.70
CA VAL A 340 18.92 -5.92 1.34
C VAL A 340 18.20 -4.61 1.09
N SER A 341 17.42 -4.18 2.09
CA SER A 341 16.70 -2.91 2.07
C SER A 341 17.66 -1.78 2.46
N LEU A 342 17.94 -0.88 1.52
CA LEU A 342 18.86 0.23 1.75
C LEU A 342 18.31 1.17 2.84
N PRO A 343 19.14 1.59 3.80
CA PRO A 343 18.66 2.32 4.97
C PRO A 343 18.20 3.73 4.59
N GLY A 344 17.05 4.13 5.13
CA GLY A 344 16.45 5.45 4.96
C GLY A 344 15.74 5.91 6.23
N TYR A 345 15.62 7.21 6.41
CA TYR A 345 14.94 7.84 7.54
C TYR A 345 14.35 9.20 7.13
N SER A 346 13.16 9.49 7.66
CA SER A 346 12.51 10.78 7.48
C SER A 346 13.07 11.85 8.43
N ARG A 347 12.72 13.12 8.22
CA ARG A 347 13.04 14.21 9.16
C ARG A 347 12.36 14.05 10.52
N TYR A 348 11.29 13.24 10.59
CA TYR A 348 10.57 12.94 11.83
C TYR A 348 11.30 11.90 12.67
N PHE A 349 12.09 11.04 12.03
CA PHE A 349 12.97 10.10 12.71
C PHE A 349 14.18 10.81 13.34
N SER A 350 14.85 11.67 12.56
CA SER A 350 16.00 12.46 13.02
C SER A 350 16.01 13.81 12.34
N ARG A 351 16.21 14.88 13.12
CA ARG A 351 16.39 16.24 12.61
C ARG A 351 17.77 16.49 12.01
N GLY A 352 18.77 15.69 12.39
CA GLY A 352 20.13 15.74 11.87
C GLY A 352 20.42 14.59 10.90
N GLY A 353 21.45 14.77 10.07
CA GLY A 353 21.99 13.69 9.23
C GLY A 353 22.53 12.54 10.09
N ILE A 354 22.04 11.32 9.88
CA ILE A 354 22.57 10.11 10.54
C ILE A 354 23.76 9.57 9.74
N PHE A 355 23.63 9.53 8.41
CA PHE A 355 24.67 9.10 7.48
C PHE A 355 24.48 9.74 6.10
N GLU A 356 25.56 9.85 5.34
CA GLU A 356 25.53 10.29 3.94
C GLU A 356 25.00 9.16 3.04
N ARG A 357 23.73 9.28 2.65
CA ARG A 357 22.95 8.25 1.94
C ARG A 357 23.66 7.74 0.69
N ASP A 358 24.07 8.62 -0.21
CA ASP A 358 24.60 8.22 -1.52
C ASP A 358 25.94 7.46 -1.40
N SER A 359 26.78 7.84 -0.44
CA SER A 359 28.03 7.12 -0.15
C SER A 359 27.74 5.73 0.40
N LEU A 360 26.93 5.64 1.46
CA LEU A 360 26.59 4.38 2.13
C LEU A 360 25.89 3.41 1.18
N TRP A 361 24.91 3.90 0.40
CA TRP A 361 24.17 3.07 -0.54
C TRP A 361 25.08 2.52 -1.65
N ARG A 362 26.06 3.29 -2.13
CA ARG A 362 27.07 2.80 -3.09
C ARG A 362 27.95 1.71 -2.49
N SER A 363 28.42 1.88 -1.25
CA SER A 363 29.19 0.86 -0.53
C SER A 363 28.39 -0.43 -0.38
N LEU A 364 27.12 -0.33 0.03
CA LEU A 364 26.21 -1.46 0.17
C LEU A 364 25.97 -2.19 -1.15
N VAL A 365 25.68 -1.45 -2.23
CA VAL A 365 25.52 -2.04 -3.57
C VAL A 365 26.80 -2.75 -4.02
N SER A 366 27.98 -2.17 -3.77
CA SER A 366 29.26 -2.82 -4.09
C SER A 366 29.42 -4.13 -3.33
N ARG A 367 29.21 -4.11 -2.01
CA ARG A 367 29.31 -5.30 -1.17
C ARG A 367 28.30 -6.37 -1.58
N VAL A 368 27.04 -6.02 -1.84
CA VAL A 368 26.03 -6.99 -2.28
C VAL A 368 26.43 -7.65 -3.61
N ARG A 369 27.01 -6.90 -4.56
CA ARG A 369 27.50 -7.48 -5.82
C ARG A 369 28.66 -8.45 -5.60
N GLU A 370 29.55 -8.19 -4.64
CA GLU A 370 30.60 -9.13 -4.23
C GLU A 370 30.01 -10.39 -3.60
N LEU A 371 29.03 -10.25 -2.70
CA LEU A 371 28.36 -11.36 -2.03
C LEU A 371 27.61 -12.25 -3.03
N ARG A 372 26.96 -11.69 -4.05
CA ARG A 372 26.33 -12.48 -5.12
C ARG A 372 27.34 -13.35 -5.86
N LYS A 373 28.54 -12.83 -6.13
CA LYS A 373 29.62 -13.61 -6.78
C LYS A 373 30.15 -14.69 -5.85
N LYS A 374 30.37 -14.35 -4.58
CA LYS A 374 30.93 -15.24 -3.55
C LYS A 374 30.02 -16.42 -3.24
N TYR A 375 28.75 -16.17 -2.96
CA TYR A 375 27.80 -17.20 -2.52
C TYR A 375 26.98 -17.80 -3.66
N ARG A 376 26.99 -17.19 -4.85
CA ARG A 376 26.13 -17.57 -5.99
C ARG A 376 24.66 -17.69 -5.58
N TYR A 377 24.22 -16.74 -4.74
CA TYR A 377 22.90 -16.73 -4.13
C TYR A 377 22.05 -15.56 -4.64
N PRO A 378 20.72 -15.71 -4.77
CA PRO A 378 19.84 -14.59 -5.09
C PRO A 378 19.81 -13.58 -3.94
N ILE A 379 20.50 -12.45 -4.14
CA ILE A 379 20.49 -11.31 -3.22
C ILE A 379 19.93 -10.09 -3.96
N VAL A 380 18.84 -9.50 -3.49
CA VAL A 380 18.24 -8.31 -4.12
C VAL A 380 18.52 -7.08 -3.27
N VAL A 381 18.73 -5.94 -3.92
CA VAL A 381 18.81 -4.63 -3.26
C VAL A 381 17.46 -3.94 -3.45
N MET A 382 16.94 -3.27 -2.43
CA MET A 382 15.70 -2.49 -2.49
C MET A 382 15.97 -1.06 -1.99
N PRO A 383 15.76 0.00 -2.79
CA PRO A 383 15.23 0.00 -4.16
C PRO A 383 16.18 -0.55 -5.23
N GLY A 384 15.74 -1.55 -5.99
CA GLY A 384 16.56 -2.23 -7.00
C GLY A 384 17.00 -1.31 -8.15
N ILE A 385 16.17 -0.33 -8.49
CA ILE A 385 16.50 0.70 -9.49
C ILE A 385 17.70 1.56 -9.10
N PHE A 386 18.01 1.71 -7.81
CA PHE A 386 19.23 2.42 -7.39
C PHE A 386 20.48 1.62 -7.76
N GLU A 387 20.48 0.31 -7.55
CA GLU A 387 21.56 -0.54 -8.02
C GLU A 387 21.72 -0.42 -9.54
N GLU A 388 20.62 -0.46 -10.29
CA GLU A 388 20.65 -0.33 -11.74
C GLU A 388 21.26 1.00 -12.15
N PHE A 389 20.86 2.09 -11.48
CA PHE A 389 21.39 3.43 -11.69
C PHE A 389 22.91 3.48 -11.55
N VAL A 390 23.47 2.95 -10.47
CA VAL A 390 24.91 3.06 -10.17
C VAL A 390 25.77 2.01 -10.85
N SER A 391 25.21 0.86 -11.26
CA SER A 391 26.00 -0.31 -11.66
C SER A 391 25.81 -0.77 -13.11
N ARG A 392 24.84 -0.22 -13.86
CA ARG A 392 24.57 -0.63 -15.24
C ARG A 392 24.61 0.55 -16.22
N PRO A 393 25.26 0.44 -17.38
CA PRO A 393 25.23 1.51 -18.38
C PRO A 393 23.86 1.57 -19.09
N VAL A 394 23.29 0.41 -19.41
CA VAL A 394 21.98 0.28 -20.07
C VAL A 394 20.94 -0.06 -19.01
N LYS A 395 19.92 0.80 -18.87
CA LYS A 395 18.80 0.57 -17.97
C LYS A 395 17.73 -0.30 -18.61
N ASN A 396 16.92 -0.94 -17.77
CA ASN A 396 15.77 -1.77 -18.12
C ASN A 396 16.13 -3.07 -18.88
N ALA A 397 17.41 -3.47 -18.88
CA ALA A 397 17.87 -4.68 -19.55
C ALA A 397 17.29 -5.94 -18.85
N PRO A 398 16.91 -6.99 -19.60
CA PRO A 398 16.40 -8.25 -19.06
C PRO A 398 17.55 -9.14 -18.53
N GLU A 399 18.38 -8.57 -17.65
CA GLU A 399 19.52 -9.23 -17.02
C GLU A 399 19.10 -10.03 -15.78
N VAL A 400 19.53 -11.28 -15.73
CA VAL A 400 19.35 -12.15 -14.57
C VAL A 400 20.40 -11.80 -13.51
N ILE A 401 19.98 -11.43 -12.30
CA ILE A 401 20.90 -11.15 -11.18
C ILE A 401 21.00 -12.30 -10.17
N GLY A 402 20.07 -13.24 -10.23
CA GLY A 402 19.98 -14.38 -9.34
C GLY A 402 19.04 -15.43 -9.92
N VAL A 403 19.19 -16.66 -9.44
CA VAL A 403 18.27 -17.76 -9.78
C VAL A 403 17.94 -18.48 -8.48
N ILE A 404 16.65 -18.66 -8.22
CA ILE A 404 16.18 -19.38 -7.04
C ILE A 404 16.62 -20.83 -7.14
N LYS A 405 17.26 -21.34 -6.08
CA LYS A 405 17.74 -22.72 -6.04
C LYS A 405 16.57 -23.69 -6.26
N ASN A 406 16.81 -24.72 -7.05
CA ASN A 406 15.83 -25.79 -7.37
C ASN A 406 14.55 -25.31 -8.09
N SER A 407 14.60 -24.13 -8.72
CA SER A 407 13.56 -23.67 -9.64
C SER A 407 13.73 -24.26 -11.06
N PRO A 408 12.71 -24.16 -11.93
CA PRO A 408 12.84 -24.53 -13.35
C PRO A 408 14.03 -23.84 -14.03
N ALA A 409 14.21 -22.54 -13.81
CA ALA A 409 15.35 -21.79 -14.38
C ALA A 409 16.70 -22.29 -13.86
N HIS A 410 16.78 -22.70 -12.58
CA HIS A 410 17.99 -23.26 -12.00
C HIS A 410 18.36 -24.60 -12.65
N PHE A 411 17.40 -25.51 -12.81
CA PHE A 411 17.64 -26.79 -13.46
C PHE A 411 17.99 -26.65 -14.95
N ALA A 412 17.39 -25.68 -15.64
CA ALA A 412 17.73 -25.35 -17.02
C ALA A 412 19.14 -24.74 -17.18
N GLY A 413 19.81 -24.39 -16.09
CA GLY A 413 21.16 -23.83 -16.10
C GLY A 413 21.22 -22.34 -16.42
N VAL A 414 20.14 -21.58 -16.16
CA VAL A 414 20.16 -20.11 -16.15
C VAL A 414 21.13 -19.65 -15.06
N ARG A 415 21.89 -18.57 -15.34
CA ARG A 415 22.92 -18.05 -14.42
C ARG A 415 22.81 -16.54 -14.26
N PRO A 416 23.25 -16.00 -13.10
CA PRO A 416 23.48 -14.57 -12.97
C PRO A 416 24.41 -14.05 -14.08
N GLY A 417 24.05 -12.91 -14.67
CA GLY A 417 24.73 -12.30 -15.82
C GLY A 417 24.16 -12.68 -17.19
N ASP A 418 23.25 -13.65 -17.26
CA ASP A 418 22.54 -13.97 -18.49
C ASP A 418 21.64 -12.80 -18.91
N ILE A 419 21.66 -12.43 -20.19
CA ILE A 419 20.71 -11.49 -20.79
C ILE A 419 19.68 -12.29 -21.59
N ILE A 420 18.41 -12.23 -21.19
CA ILE A 420 17.34 -12.98 -21.86
C ILE A 420 16.99 -12.28 -23.19
N GLY A 421 17.18 -12.99 -24.31
CA GLY A 421 16.87 -12.50 -25.66
C GLY A 421 15.53 -12.99 -26.19
N SER A 422 15.11 -14.21 -25.83
CA SER A 422 13.77 -14.71 -26.13
C SER A 422 13.30 -15.78 -25.15
N ILE A 423 11.97 -15.92 -25.01
CA ILE A 423 11.31 -16.93 -24.17
C ILE A 423 10.18 -17.55 -24.99
N GLY A 424 10.20 -18.86 -25.21
CA GLY A 424 9.18 -19.55 -26.00
C GLY A 424 9.03 -19.01 -27.42
N GLY A 425 10.13 -18.52 -28.02
CA GLY A 425 10.14 -17.88 -29.34
C GLY A 425 9.74 -16.39 -29.34
N LEU A 426 9.25 -15.84 -28.23
CA LEU A 426 8.91 -14.43 -28.10
C LEU A 426 10.17 -13.60 -27.81
N VAL A 427 10.44 -12.58 -28.63
CA VAL A 427 11.59 -11.69 -28.45
C VAL A 427 11.41 -10.82 -27.21
N VAL A 428 12.43 -10.80 -26.36
CA VAL A 428 12.50 -10.01 -25.13
C VAL A 428 13.41 -8.80 -25.36
N ARG A 429 12.87 -7.60 -25.16
CA ARG A 429 13.59 -6.33 -25.36
C ARG A 429 13.95 -5.65 -24.04
N ASN A 430 13.21 -5.92 -22.98
CA ASN A 430 13.39 -5.28 -21.68
C ASN A 430 12.90 -6.19 -20.55
N ARG A 431 13.28 -5.81 -19.33
CA ARG A 431 12.98 -6.52 -18.09
C ARG A 431 11.47 -6.67 -17.81
N PRO A 432 10.63 -5.62 -17.89
CA PRO A 432 9.17 -5.79 -17.75
C PRO A 432 8.60 -6.83 -18.70
N GLN A 433 9.02 -6.81 -19.97
CA GLN A 433 8.56 -7.79 -20.96
C GLN A 433 9.01 -9.21 -20.62
N ALA A 434 10.26 -9.40 -20.17
CA ALA A 434 10.75 -10.70 -19.71
C ALA A 434 9.88 -11.24 -18.57
N ARG A 435 9.57 -10.38 -17.60
CA ARG A 435 8.74 -10.71 -16.43
C ARG A 435 7.31 -11.10 -16.81
N ASP A 436 6.69 -10.33 -17.71
CA ASP A 436 5.34 -10.62 -18.18
C ASP A 436 5.29 -11.97 -18.91
N ILE A 437 6.23 -12.23 -19.82
CA ILE A 437 6.27 -13.48 -20.58
C ILE A 437 6.52 -14.69 -19.66
N LEU A 438 7.46 -14.59 -18.71
CA LEU A 438 7.70 -15.67 -17.74
C LEU A 438 6.47 -15.93 -16.86
N SER A 439 5.77 -14.87 -16.44
CA SER A 439 4.53 -15.00 -15.66
C SER A 439 3.43 -15.70 -16.45
N ILE A 440 3.26 -15.35 -17.73
CA ILE A 440 2.30 -16.00 -18.63
C ILE A 440 2.59 -17.49 -18.77
N PHE A 441 3.85 -17.87 -19.03
CA PHE A 441 4.22 -19.28 -19.16
C PHE A 441 4.03 -20.06 -17.85
N GLN A 442 4.36 -19.46 -16.70
CA GLN A 442 4.15 -20.09 -15.39
C GLN A 442 2.67 -20.38 -15.10
N GLN A 443 1.76 -19.55 -15.62
CA GLN A 443 0.30 -19.72 -15.44
C GLN A 443 -0.36 -20.56 -16.54
N SER A 444 0.41 -21.01 -17.53
CA SER A 444 -0.10 -21.81 -18.66
C SER A 444 0.01 -23.32 -18.39
N ASP A 445 -0.70 -24.12 -19.19
CA ASP A 445 -0.59 -25.60 -19.17
C ASP A 445 0.70 -26.12 -19.86
N THR A 446 1.64 -25.23 -20.19
CA THR A 446 2.88 -25.57 -20.90
C THR A 446 3.83 -26.31 -19.96
N LYS A 447 4.36 -27.45 -20.42
CA LYS A 447 5.31 -28.26 -19.64
C LYS A 447 6.77 -27.84 -19.79
N GLY A 448 7.13 -27.25 -20.92
CA GLY A 448 8.50 -26.85 -21.21
C GLY A 448 8.58 -25.67 -22.16
N LEU A 449 9.66 -24.89 -22.08
CA LEU A 449 9.94 -23.80 -23.03
C LEU A 449 11.42 -23.71 -23.36
N ASN A 450 11.74 -23.11 -24.50
CA ASN A 450 13.10 -22.72 -24.85
C ASN A 450 13.34 -21.26 -24.47
N MET A 451 14.44 -20.99 -23.78
CA MET A 451 14.89 -19.66 -23.41
C MET A 451 16.23 -19.36 -24.08
N ALA A 452 16.27 -18.35 -24.95
CA ALA A 452 17.54 -17.88 -25.52
C ALA A 452 18.16 -16.84 -24.60
N VAL A 453 19.40 -17.08 -24.17
CA VAL A 453 20.17 -16.19 -23.31
C VAL A 453 21.52 -15.89 -23.93
N ARG A 454 22.00 -14.66 -23.73
CA ARG A 454 23.38 -14.29 -24.04
C ARG A 454 24.22 -14.30 -22.77
N ARG A 455 25.29 -15.10 -22.76
CA ARG A 455 26.22 -15.30 -21.64
C ARG A 455 27.65 -15.08 -22.13
N GLU A 456 28.34 -14.07 -21.60
CA GLU A 456 29.74 -13.76 -21.98
C GLU A 456 29.91 -13.70 -23.52
N ASP A 457 29.01 -12.95 -24.18
CA ASP A 457 28.95 -12.80 -25.65
C ASP A 457 28.65 -14.07 -26.46
N ARG A 458 28.23 -15.17 -25.82
CA ARG A 458 27.74 -16.38 -26.48
C ARG A 458 26.22 -16.49 -26.36
N ASP A 459 25.57 -16.79 -27.48
CA ASP A 459 24.14 -17.10 -27.50
C ASP A 459 23.92 -18.58 -27.19
N LEU A 460 23.10 -18.84 -26.19
CA LEU A 460 22.75 -20.17 -25.70
C LEU A 460 21.22 -20.33 -25.76
N THR A 461 20.75 -21.53 -26.10
CA THR A 461 19.34 -21.90 -25.95
C THR A 461 19.22 -22.92 -24.82
N LEU A 462 18.45 -22.59 -23.79
CA LEU A 462 18.23 -23.41 -22.61
C LEU A 462 16.82 -24.00 -22.67
N ALA A 463 16.71 -25.31 -22.54
CA ALA A 463 15.43 -25.99 -22.38
C ALA A 463 15.01 -25.94 -20.90
N VAL A 464 13.88 -25.30 -20.62
CA VAL A 464 13.32 -25.15 -19.28
C VAL A 464 12.16 -26.11 -19.13
N ASP A 465 12.26 -27.05 -18.20
CA ASP A 465 11.16 -27.92 -17.78
C ASP A 465 10.40 -27.24 -16.62
N LEU A 466 9.15 -26.86 -16.87
CA LEU A 466 8.31 -26.13 -15.92
C LEU A 466 7.79 -27.04 -14.80
N GLU A 467 7.77 -28.36 -15.01
CA GLU A 467 7.37 -29.37 -14.02
C GLU A 467 8.54 -29.72 -13.06
N GLN A 468 9.78 -29.40 -13.44
CA GLN A 468 10.96 -29.70 -12.64
C GLN A 468 11.27 -28.62 -11.60
N TRP A 469 10.87 -28.86 -10.35
CA TRP A 469 11.19 -27.98 -9.23
C TRP A 469 11.16 -28.68 -7.86
N THR A 470 11.81 -28.09 -6.85
CA THR A 470 11.66 -28.49 -5.44
C THR A 470 12.03 -27.35 -4.48
N TYR A 471 11.83 -27.55 -3.19
CA TYR A 471 12.18 -26.58 -2.13
C TYR A 471 13.63 -26.08 -2.30
N PRO A 472 13.92 -24.77 -2.13
CA PRO A 472 13.03 -23.73 -1.60
C PRO A 472 12.07 -23.09 -2.61
N TYR A 473 12.11 -23.48 -3.89
CA TYR A 473 11.16 -22.98 -4.87
C TYR A 473 9.78 -23.61 -4.70
N SER A 474 8.73 -22.82 -4.94
CA SER A 474 7.32 -23.19 -4.92
C SER A 474 6.58 -22.42 -6.02
N GLN A 475 5.92 -23.15 -6.93
CA GLN A 475 5.15 -22.55 -8.02
C GLN A 475 4.01 -21.64 -7.54
N VAL A 476 3.53 -21.84 -6.31
CA VAL A 476 2.40 -21.10 -5.73
C VAL A 476 2.85 -19.75 -5.16
N THR A 477 4.08 -19.66 -4.64
CA THR A 477 4.58 -18.47 -3.92
C THR A 477 5.61 -17.68 -4.71
N ASP A 478 6.30 -18.35 -5.63
CA ASP A 478 7.37 -17.75 -6.43
C ASP A 478 6.87 -17.36 -7.81
N THR A 479 7.66 -16.53 -8.48
CA THR A 479 7.32 -15.95 -9.77
C THR A 479 8.47 -16.14 -10.75
N HIS A 480 8.15 -15.94 -12.04
CA HIS A 480 9.12 -15.88 -13.12
C HIS A 480 9.99 -17.14 -13.25
N LEU A 481 9.44 -18.32 -12.93
CA LEU A 481 10.14 -19.61 -13.01
C LEU A 481 11.46 -19.67 -12.18
N GLY A 482 11.58 -18.81 -11.17
CA GLY A 482 12.76 -18.66 -10.30
C GLY A 482 13.85 -17.75 -10.85
N VAL A 483 13.61 -17.03 -11.94
CA VAL A 483 14.51 -15.98 -12.42
C VAL A 483 14.36 -14.72 -11.55
N VAL A 484 15.47 -14.21 -11.03
CA VAL A 484 15.49 -12.98 -10.23
C VAL A 484 16.09 -11.84 -11.05
N PHE A 485 15.33 -10.77 -11.19
CA PHE A 485 15.72 -9.54 -11.88
C PHE A 485 16.02 -8.40 -10.89
N MET A 486 16.74 -7.39 -11.35
CA MET A 486 17.04 -6.17 -10.59
C MET A 486 15.84 -5.23 -10.48
N GLY A 487 14.79 -5.63 -9.76
CA GLY A 487 13.52 -4.89 -9.64
C GLY A 487 12.54 -5.16 -10.79
N THR A 488 11.48 -4.35 -10.90
CA THR A 488 10.38 -4.51 -11.87
C THR A 488 10.65 -3.87 -13.24
N GLY A 489 11.22 -2.67 -13.26
CA GLY A 489 11.61 -1.94 -14.47
C GLY A 489 10.50 -1.03 -14.99
N LEU A 490 10.80 -0.26 -16.04
CA LEU A 490 9.89 0.76 -16.57
C LEU A 490 9.24 0.30 -17.87
N ARG A 491 7.90 0.24 -17.91
CA ARG A 491 7.16 -0.22 -19.10
C ARG A 491 7.23 0.81 -20.23
N VAL A 492 7.54 0.36 -21.44
CA VAL A 492 7.66 1.23 -22.62
C VAL A 492 6.31 1.83 -23.04
N GLY A 493 5.19 1.11 -22.82
CA GLY A 493 3.84 1.59 -23.11
C GLY A 493 3.46 2.89 -22.38
N TYR A 494 4.16 3.24 -21.29
CA TYR A 494 3.97 4.55 -20.64
C TYR A 494 4.34 5.72 -21.56
N LEU A 495 5.26 5.54 -22.52
CA LEU A 495 5.61 6.57 -23.50
C LEU A 495 4.53 6.78 -24.57
N GLU A 496 3.85 5.71 -24.96
CA GLU A 496 2.69 5.79 -25.88
C GLU A 496 1.57 6.58 -25.21
N ARG A 497 1.24 6.23 -23.96
CA ARG A 497 0.22 6.95 -23.20
C ARG A 497 0.59 8.41 -22.94
N LEU A 498 1.86 8.70 -22.66
CA LEU A 498 2.34 10.07 -22.55
C LEU A 498 2.15 10.85 -23.86
N LYS A 499 2.42 10.22 -25.01
CA LYS A 499 2.25 10.86 -26.32
C LYS A 499 0.78 11.19 -26.61
N GLU A 500 -0.14 10.31 -26.22
CA GLU A 500 -1.59 10.55 -26.31
C GLU A 500 -2.01 11.78 -25.50
N LEU A 501 -1.63 11.84 -24.21
CA LEU A 501 -1.95 13.00 -23.35
C LEU A 501 -1.44 14.32 -23.94
N ILE A 502 -0.23 14.32 -24.48
CA ILE A 502 0.37 15.49 -25.12
C ILE A 502 -0.43 15.92 -26.36
N ALA A 503 -0.90 14.95 -27.15
CA ALA A 503 -1.68 15.22 -28.37
C ALA A 503 -3.06 15.79 -28.04
N ASP A 504 -3.74 15.22 -27.03
CA ASP A 504 -5.06 15.65 -26.55
C ASP A 504 -5.04 17.11 -26.09
N HIS A 505 -3.96 17.52 -25.41
CA HIS A 505 -3.75 18.89 -24.95
C HIS A 505 -3.08 19.81 -25.98
N ARG A 506 -2.70 19.28 -27.15
CA ARG A 506 -1.92 19.99 -28.19
C ARG A 506 -0.66 20.68 -27.64
N ALA A 507 -0.06 20.07 -26.61
CA ALA A 507 1.07 20.62 -25.88
C ALA A 507 2.37 20.50 -26.69
N LYS A 508 3.20 21.55 -26.67
CA LYS A 508 4.54 21.57 -27.28
C LYS A 508 5.63 21.59 -26.22
N GLU A 509 5.42 22.29 -25.12
CA GLU A 509 6.32 22.33 -23.96
C GLU A 509 5.69 21.57 -22.79
N VAL A 510 6.24 20.40 -22.48
CA VAL A 510 5.70 19.48 -21.47
C VAL A 510 6.69 19.39 -20.31
N LEU A 511 6.18 19.60 -19.09
CA LEU A 511 6.93 19.34 -17.86
C LEU A 511 6.51 17.99 -17.28
N PHE A 512 7.40 17.00 -17.37
CA PHE A 512 7.19 15.69 -16.75
C PHE A 512 7.84 15.66 -15.37
N LEU A 513 7.06 15.39 -14.32
CA LEU A 513 7.56 15.27 -12.96
C LEU A 513 7.88 13.80 -12.66
N SER A 514 9.15 13.48 -12.40
CA SER A 514 9.63 12.12 -12.13
C SER A 514 10.32 12.02 -10.77
N SER A 515 10.59 10.82 -10.29
CA SER A 515 11.43 10.61 -9.12
C SER A 515 12.91 10.61 -9.50
N ALA A 516 13.80 10.84 -8.52
CA ALA A 516 15.23 10.81 -8.77
C ALA A 516 15.72 9.42 -9.28
N LEU A 517 15.04 8.35 -8.84
CA LEU A 517 15.36 6.97 -9.23
C LEU A 517 14.88 6.63 -10.64
N VAL A 518 13.71 7.12 -11.04
CA VAL A 518 13.08 6.77 -12.33
C VAL A 518 13.59 7.66 -13.46
N LYS A 519 13.95 8.91 -13.17
CA LYS A 519 14.42 9.88 -14.17
C LYS A 519 15.48 9.32 -15.14
N PRO A 520 16.56 8.64 -14.70
CA PRO A 520 17.59 8.14 -15.61
C PRO A 520 17.08 7.11 -16.63
N VAL A 521 16.25 6.15 -16.20
CA VAL A 521 15.67 5.15 -17.11
C VAL A 521 14.62 5.78 -18.03
N PHE A 522 13.81 6.70 -17.51
CA PHE A 522 12.80 7.40 -18.30
C PHE A 522 13.43 8.26 -19.40
N GLU A 523 14.47 9.04 -19.09
CA GLU A 523 15.20 9.83 -20.08
C GLU A 523 15.90 8.95 -21.12
N GLN A 524 16.44 7.78 -20.74
CA GLN A 524 16.98 6.82 -21.69
C GLN A 524 15.89 6.36 -22.66
N LEU A 525 14.73 5.95 -22.15
CA LEU A 525 13.63 5.49 -23.00
C LEU A 525 13.08 6.60 -23.89
N LEU A 526 12.96 7.83 -23.38
CA LEU A 526 12.58 9.00 -24.19
C LEU A 526 13.53 9.23 -25.36
N ARG A 527 14.85 9.22 -25.11
CA ARG A 527 15.87 9.39 -26.16
C ARG A 527 15.87 8.26 -27.20
N GLN A 528 15.55 7.05 -26.78
CA GLN A 528 15.51 5.86 -27.65
C GLN A 528 14.18 5.71 -28.41
N SER A 529 13.14 6.46 -28.03
CA SER A 529 11.80 6.32 -28.58
C SER A 529 11.62 7.11 -29.88
N PHE A 530 11.14 6.44 -30.92
CA PHE A 530 10.76 7.07 -32.18
C PHE A 530 9.57 8.04 -32.01
N LEU A 531 8.76 7.89 -30.96
CA LEU A 531 7.57 8.72 -30.68
C LEU A 531 7.90 10.21 -30.44
N PHE A 532 9.15 10.48 -30.01
CA PHE A 532 9.63 11.82 -29.65
C PHE A 532 10.81 12.30 -30.52
N ALA A 533 11.23 11.53 -31.52
CA ALA A 533 12.38 11.85 -32.36
C ALA A 533 12.20 13.08 -33.27
N GLY A 534 10.95 13.49 -33.56
CA GLY A 534 10.63 14.54 -34.53
C GLY A 534 10.77 15.98 -34.04
N GLY A 535 11.21 16.23 -32.79
CA GLY A 535 11.44 17.59 -32.26
C GLY A 535 10.20 18.49 -32.13
N GLN A 536 9.01 17.99 -32.45
CA GLN A 536 7.74 18.74 -32.37
C GLN A 536 7.28 19.01 -30.94
N VAL A 537 7.79 18.24 -29.98
CA VAL A 537 7.44 18.32 -28.55
C VAL A 537 8.74 18.32 -27.74
N SER A 538 8.85 19.26 -26.83
CA SER A 538 9.89 19.40 -25.82
C SER A 538 9.37 18.82 -24.52
N VAL A 539 9.95 17.71 -24.07
CA VAL A 539 9.62 17.09 -22.76
C VAL A 539 10.78 17.34 -21.80
N GLN A 540 10.55 18.18 -20.79
CA GLN A 540 11.52 18.46 -19.73
C GLN A 540 11.19 17.61 -18.50
N VAL A 541 12.20 16.93 -17.95
CA VAL A 541 12.03 16.09 -16.76
C VAL A 541 12.55 16.81 -15.52
N ALA A 542 11.63 17.14 -14.60
CA ALA A 542 11.96 17.68 -13.29
C ALA A 542 11.75 16.63 -12.19
N VAL A 543 12.46 16.81 -11.07
CA VAL A 543 12.36 15.94 -9.90
C VAL A 543 11.87 16.78 -8.73
N PRO A 544 10.62 16.59 -8.27
CA PRO A 544 10.15 17.22 -7.05
C PRO A 544 11.00 16.81 -5.85
N GLU A 545 11.26 17.76 -4.95
CA GLU A 545 11.94 17.49 -3.69
C GLU A 545 10.94 16.91 -2.70
N ASN A 546 11.30 15.86 -1.97
CA ASN A 546 10.44 15.32 -0.90
C ASN A 546 10.58 16.19 0.35
N ARG A 547 9.86 17.32 0.41
CA ARG A 547 9.94 18.28 1.52
C ARG A 547 9.17 17.79 2.73
N PHE A 548 8.07 17.06 2.51
CA PHE A 548 7.20 16.61 3.58
C PHE A 548 7.85 15.53 4.46
N PHE A 549 8.30 14.40 3.89
CA PHE A 549 9.00 13.40 4.70
C PHE A 549 10.43 13.84 5.01
N GLY A 550 11.11 14.48 4.06
CA GLY A 550 12.47 14.98 4.24
C GLY A 550 13.45 13.93 4.78
N GLY A 551 14.43 14.38 5.57
CA GLY A 551 15.50 13.51 6.04
C GLY A 551 16.36 13.07 4.85
N ASN A 552 16.53 11.77 4.65
CA ASN A 552 17.16 11.25 3.44
C ASN A 552 16.17 10.54 2.49
N ILE A 553 14.85 10.66 2.75
CA ILE A 553 13.79 10.11 1.91
C ILE A 553 13.72 10.85 0.58
N PHE A 554 13.58 10.09 -0.51
CA PHE A 554 13.48 10.63 -1.86
C PHE A 554 12.66 9.72 -2.81
N MET A 555 11.85 8.83 -2.23
CA MET A 555 10.98 7.93 -2.99
C MET A 555 9.86 8.75 -3.64
N GLY A 556 9.61 8.52 -4.93
CA GLY A 556 8.61 9.25 -5.70
C GLY A 556 7.18 9.02 -5.20
N ASP A 557 6.88 7.82 -4.74
CA ASP A 557 5.55 7.44 -4.25
C ASP A 557 5.21 8.07 -2.89
N LEU A 558 6.19 8.72 -2.24
CA LEU A 558 6.02 9.48 -1.02
C LEU A 558 5.95 11.00 -1.26
N LEU A 559 5.88 11.45 -2.53
CA LEU A 559 5.65 12.84 -2.86
C LEU A 559 4.18 13.20 -2.66
N LEU A 560 3.94 14.35 -2.02
CA LEU A 560 2.60 14.89 -1.79
C LEU A 560 2.23 15.95 -2.84
N VAL A 561 0.94 16.29 -2.89
CA VAL A 561 0.39 17.36 -3.75
C VAL A 561 1.20 18.65 -3.62
N GLU A 562 1.61 19.01 -2.39
CA GLU A 562 2.40 20.23 -2.15
C GLU A 562 3.80 20.16 -2.77
N ASP A 563 4.47 19.00 -2.70
CA ASP A 563 5.82 18.83 -3.30
C ASP A 563 5.78 19.06 -4.82
N PHE A 564 4.69 18.65 -5.48
CA PHE A 564 4.46 18.90 -6.90
C PHE A 564 4.18 20.38 -7.20
N ILE A 565 3.33 21.03 -6.42
CA ILE A 565 3.00 22.47 -6.56
C ILE A 565 4.28 23.31 -6.44
N ASP A 566 5.10 23.05 -5.42
CA ASP A 566 6.37 23.73 -5.20
C ASP A 566 7.32 23.55 -6.40
N CYS A 567 7.47 22.32 -6.88
CA CYS A 567 8.32 22.01 -8.04
C CYS A 567 7.89 22.77 -9.30
N ILE A 568 6.58 22.82 -9.58
CA ILE A 568 6.03 23.54 -10.75
C ILE A 568 6.26 25.05 -10.60
N ASN A 569 5.99 25.61 -9.42
CA ASN A 569 6.19 27.03 -9.16
C ASN A 569 7.66 27.43 -9.32
N GLU A 570 8.58 26.66 -8.77
CA GLU A 570 10.02 26.87 -8.95
C GLU A 570 10.44 26.78 -10.42
N TYR A 571 9.90 25.81 -11.15
CA TYR A 571 10.18 25.66 -12.59
C TYR A 571 9.74 26.91 -13.36
N VAL A 572 8.52 27.39 -13.13
CA VAL A 572 7.97 28.59 -13.79
C VAL A 572 8.78 29.83 -13.43
N GLN A 573 9.15 29.99 -12.15
CA GLN A 573 9.98 31.12 -11.69
C GLN A 573 11.36 31.10 -12.36
N LYS A 574 12.05 29.95 -12.39
CA LYS A 574 13.38 29.79 -12.98
C LYS A 574 13.37 30.01 -14.50
N ARG A 575 12.34 29.53 -15.20
CA ARG A 575 12.24 29.61 -16.67
C ARG A 575 11.58 30.89 -17.18
N LYS A 576 10.86 31.63 -16.33
CA LYS A 576 10.00 32.78 -16.70
C LYS A 576 8.98 32.43 -17.80
N ARG A 577 8.60 31.16 -17.91
CA ARG A 577 7.65 30.64 -18.91
C ARG A 577 6.89 29.46 -18.31
N LYS A 578 5.58 29.41 -18.54
CA LYS A 578 4.74 28.28 -18.16
C LYS A 578 4.85 27.16 -19.21
N PRO A 579 4.90 25.87 -18.81
CA PRO A 579 4.71 24.77 -19.73
C PRO A 579 3.25 24.76 -20.23
N ASP A 580 3.01 24.11 -21.37
CA ASP A 580 1.67 23.92 -21.92
C ASP A 580 0.90 22.83 -21.16
N LEU A 581 1.64 21.85 -20.63
CA LEU A 581 1.11 20.70 -19.89
C LEU A 581 2.13 20.23 -18.83
N VAL A 582 1.64 19.93 -17.64
CA VAL A 582 2.38 19.18 -16.62
C VAL A 582 1.87 17.74 -16.59
N VAL A 583 2.78 16.76 -16.55
CA VAL A 583 2.40 15.34 -16.45
C VAL A 583 3.04 14.72 -15.21
N ILE A 584 2.23 14.04 -14.40
CA ILE A 584 2.62 13.42 -13.13
C ILE A 584 2.29 11.93 -13.16
N PRO A 585 3.19 11.01 -12.78
CA PRO A 585 2.88 9.59 -12.60
C PRO A 585 1.75 9.39 -11.58
N SER A 586 0.87 8.42 -11.82
CA SER A 586 -0.27 8.16 -10.92
C SER A 586 0.14 7.48 -9.60
N SER A 587 1.34 6.91 -9.52
CA SER A 587 1.77 6.07 -8.40
C SER A 587 1.66 6.69 -7.00
N PRO A 588 1.95 7.99 -6.76
CA PRO A 588 1.78 8.61 -5.45
C PRO A 588 0.30 8.77 -5.02
N PHE A 589 -0.64 8.61 -5.97
CA PHE A 589 -2.08 8.79 -5.76
C PHE A 589 -2.88 7.48 -5.88
N ASN A 590 -2.21 6.36 -6.17
CA ASN A 590 -2.85 5.06 -6.41
C ASN A 590 -3.39 4.40 -5.13
N LEU A 591 -2.77 4.66 -3.97
CA LEU A 591 -3.05 3.93 -2.71
C LEU A 591 -4.54 3.97 -2.31
N SER A 592 -5.19 5.12 -2.52
CA SER A 592 -6.59 5.32 -2.19
C SER A 592 -7.57 4.79 -3.25
N GLY A 593 -7.13 4.66 -4.50
CA GLY A 593 -8.04 4.53 -5.66
C GLY A 593 -8.87 5.80 -5.95
N TRP A 594 -8.74 6.86 -5.14
CA TRP A 594 -9.48 8.12 -5.26
C TRP A 594 -8.62 9.28 -5.78
N GLY A 595 -7.39 9.01 -6.21
CA GLY A 595 -6.47 10.03 -6.70
C GLY A 595 -6.04 11.01 -5.61
N ARG A 596 -5.86 10.51 -4.37
CA ARG A 596 -5.43 11.28 -3.20
C ARG A 596 -4.03 10.87 -2.75
N ASP A 597 -3.25 11.85 -2.29
CA ASP A 597 -1.96 11.60 -1.64
C ASP A 597 -2.12 11.14 -0.18
N LEU A 598 -1.00 10.84 0.50
CA LEU A 598 -1.02 10.37 1.89
C LEU A 598 -1.55 11.41 2.89
N SER A 599 -1.59 12.71 2.54
CA SER A 599 -2.25 13.73 3.36
C SER A 599 -3.76 13.80 3.16
N GLY A 600 -4.28 13.03 2.19
CA GLY A 600 -5.67 13.03 1.78
C GLY A 600 -6.02 14.12 0.78
N ARG A 601 -5.07 14.89 0.24
CA ARG A 601 -5.33 15.92 -0.78
C ARG A 601 -5.51 15.28 -2.15
N CYS A 602 -6.41 15.84 -2.96
CA CYS A 602 -6.68 15.34 -4.31
C CYS A 602 -5.64 15.90 -5.29
N HIS A 603 -5.15 15.08 -6.22
CA HIS A 603 -4.20 15.53 -7.25
C HIS A 603 -4.75 16.68 -8.12
N LEU A 604 -6.08 16.80 -8.26
CA LEU A 604 -6.72 17.92 -8.98
C LEU A 604 -6.44 19.28 -8.34
N ASP A 605 -6.06 19.32 -7.06
CA ASP A 605 -5.68 20.58 -6.40
C ASP A 605 -4.38 21.16 -6.97
N ILE A 606 -3.54 20.34 -7.62
CA ILE A 606 -2.31 20.80 -8.28
C ILE A 606 -2.69 21.78 -9.40
N GLU A 607 -3.51 21.35 -10.36
CA GLU A 607 -3.98 22.20 -11.48
C GLU A 607 -4.68 23.47 -10.98
N ARG A 608 -5.60 23.32 -10.02
CA ARG A 608 -6.36 24.44 -9.43
C ARG A 608 -5.44 25.50 -8.82
N THR A 609 -4.32 25.07 -8.23
CA THR A 609 -3.39 25.96 -7.54
C THR A 609 -2.42 26.63 -8.51
N VAL A 610 -1.85 25.87 -9.46
CA VAL A 610 -0.81 26.40 -10.37
C VAL A 610 -1.40 27.10 -11.61
N GLY A 611 -2.65 26.81 -11.95
CA GLY A 611 -3.33 27.36 -13.13
C GLY A 611 -2.64 26.98 -14.45
N ILE A 612 -2.16 25.75 -14.54
CA ILE A 612 -1.55 25.12 -15.72
C ILE A 612 -2.20 23.74 -15.85
N PRO A 613 -2.57 23.26 -17.05
CA PRO A 613 -3.11 21.93 -17.23
C PRO A 613 -2.21 20.86 -16.60
N VAL A 614 -2.78 19.98 -15.76
CA VAL A 614 -2.08 18.87 -15.13
C VAL A 614 -2.78 17.56 -15.47
N GLU A 615 -2.03 16.62 -16.06
CA GLU A 615 -2.51 15.28 -16.33
C GLU A 615 -1.77 14.24 -15.51
N VAL A 616 -2.50 13.21 -15.10
CA VAL A 616 -1.93 12.05 -14.43
C VAL A 616 -1.66 10.97 -15.46
N LEU A 617 -0.40 10.52 -15.57
CA LEU A 617 0.00 9.37 -16.39
C LEU A 617 -0.28 8.09 -15.59
N PRO A 618 -1.24 7.24 -16.02
CA PRO A 618 -1.52 5.98 -15.33
C PRO A 618 -0.29 5.07 -15.39
N CYS A 619 0.23 4.72 -14.21
CA CYS A 619 1.36 3.81 -14.09
C CYS A 619 1.21 2.91 -12.87
N GLN A 620 1.76 1.70 -12.98
CA GLN A 620 1.88 0.81 -11.82
C GLN A 620 2.90 1.39 -10.84
N THR A 621 2.58 1.29 -9.55
CA THR A 621 3.54 1.53 -8.47
C THR A 621 4.71 0.56 -8.62
N ILE A 622 5.93 1.09 -8.57
CA ILE A 622 7.16 0.31 -8.66
C ILE A 622 7.48 -0.14 -7.24
N TYR A 623 6.98 -1.32 -6.88
CA TYR A 623 7.30 -2.00 -5.61
C TYR A 623 8.71 -2.59 -5.65
N ASP A 624 9.70 -1.71 -5.82
CA ASP A 624 11.15 -2.01 -5.74
C ASP A 624 11.75 -1.45 -4.45
#